data_AF-A0A4U0WBG1-F1
#
_entry.id   AF-A0A4U0WBG1-F1
#
_cell.length_a   1.000
_cell.length_b   1.000
_cell.length_c   1.000
_cell.angle_alpha   90.00
_cell.angle_beta   90.00
_cell.angle_gamma   90.00
#
_symmetry.space_group_name_H-M   'P 1'
#
loop_
_entity.id
_entity.type
_entity.pdbx_description
1 polymer ?
#
loop_
_entity_poly.entity_id
_entity_poly.type
_entity_poly.pdbx_seq_one_letter_code
_entity_poly.pdbx_strand_id
1 'polypeptide(L)'
;MMDSPGDWTATALFSPSKARAQQAQARDWASVESWLAKQYGKKIPAFERNEETLQALLTLATVNEDADDQRGLIERVEKSALSASTAQRPEGEDAYRNLLDSFSKHDHEALDALAGAAVLLDSSNCTRICDRLCELSAERFELSEQLDRTNAQNAAIKSEQSRLERLLAELRADHFQPPPNVLEQTAEWSRSTKQLKAKLAEYDERLGAIRSVASSSPTFEDVSRLAKDVNALQERMKMVSTELSAFDALPSDPKAARAKLEGARKDLRDLTTQRDQLFESLADND
;
A
#
# COMPACT_ATOMS: atom_id res chain seq x y z
N MET A 1 6.94 84.94 -10.40
CA MET A 1 6.16 84.09 -11.34
C MET A 1 7.18 83.50 -12.29
N MET A 2 7.54 82.23 -12.33
CA MET A 2 6.97 81.00 -11.77
C MET A 2 8.11 80.11 -11.27
N ASP A 3 7.86 79.36 -10.21
CA ASP A 3 8.64 78.17 -9.85
C ASP A 3 8.63 77.15 -11.01
N SER A 4 9.80 76.61 -11.36
CA SER A 4 9.93 75.51 -12.31
C SER A 4 11.26 74.77 -12.13
N PRO A 5 11.34 73.49 -12.50
CA PRO A 5 11.41 72.39 -11.54
C PRO A 5 12.71 71.61 -11.79
N GLY A 6 13.79 71.94 -11.06
CA GLY A 6 15.12 71.36 -11.32
C GLY A 6 15.81 70.72 -10.12
N ASP A 7 15.42 71.07 -8.89
CA ASP A 7 16.26 70.81 -7.71
C ASP A 7 16.19 69.40 -7.12
N TRP A 8 15.35 68.52 -7.67
CA TRP A 8 15.18 67.16 -7.15
C TRP A 8 16.13 66.12 -7.78
N THR A 9 16.78 66.41 -8.91
CA THR A 9 17.69 65.45 -9.59
C THR A 9 19.16 65.67 -9.27
N ALA A 10 19.59 66.91 -9.01
CA ALA A 10 21.00 67.23 -8.75
C ALA A 10 21.48 66.75 -7.36
N THR A 11 20.61 66.86 -6.34
CA THR A 11 20.93 66.42 -4.96
C THR A 11 20.95 64.88 -4.85
N ALA A 12 20.25 64.17 -5.73
CA ALA A 12 20.27 62.70 -5.81
C ALA A 12 21.49 62.13 -6.57
N LEU A 13 22.14 62.94 -7.40
CA LEU A 13 23.32 62.57 -8.21
C LEU A 13 24.65 62.76 -7.46
N PHE A 14 24.71 63.62 -6.45
CA PHE A 14 25.91 63.87 -5.64
C PHE A 14 25.64 63.76 -4.14
N SER A 15 25.21 62.58 -3.68
CA SER A 15 25.35 62.25 -2.26
C SER A 15 26.85 62.08 -1.95
N PRO A 16 27.43 62.84 -1.00
CA PRO A 16 28.84 62.70 -0.60
C PRO A 16 29.24 61.26 -0.25
N SER A 17 28.28 60.45 0.19
CA SER A 17 28.45 59.03 0.47
C SER A 17 28.70 58.19 -0.79
N LYS A 18 28.00 58.46 -1.90
CA LYS A 18 28.22 57.78 -3.19
C LYS A 18 29.56 58.17 -3.82
N ALA A 19 29.92 59.46 -3.74
CA ALA A 19 31.21 59.94 -4.23
C ALA A 19 32.39 59.32 -3.46
N ARG A 20 32.28 59.18 -2.13
CA ARG A 20 33.28 58.48 -1.32
C ARG A 20 33.38 56.99 -1.66
N ALA A 21 32.26 56.31 -1.88
CA ALA A 21 32.25 54.89 -2.28
C ALA A 21 32.94 54.67 -3.64
N GLN A 22 32.65 55.52 -4.63
CA GLN A 22 33.31 55.46 -5.94
C GLN A 22 34.81 55.76 -5.84
N GLN A 23 35.22 56.71 -5.00
CA GLN A 23 36.63 57.02 -4.76
C GLN A 23 37.37 55.86 -4.07
N ALA A 24 36.72 55.18 -3.12
CA ALA A 24 37.28 53.98 -2.48
C ALA A 24 37.46 52.84 -3.49
N GLN A 25 36.43 52.53 -4.27
CA GLN A 25 36.52 51.52 -5.33
C GLN A 25 37.59 51.86 -6.38
N ALA A 26 37.73 53.13 -6.77
CA ALA A 26 38.78 53.55 -7.69
C ALA A 26 40.19 53.33 -7.13
N ARG A 27 40.37 53.54 -5.81
CA ARG A 27 41.64 53.26 -5.13
C ARG A 27 41.93 51.76 -5.07
N ASP A 28 40.91 50.96 -4.79
CA ASP A 28 41.04 49.50 -4.73
C ASP A 28 41.39 48.91 -6.10
N TRP A 29 40.75 49.40 -7.17
CA TRP A 29 41.12 49.06 -8.55
C TRP A 29 42.55 49.46 -8.90
N ALA A 30 43.01 50.65 -8.48
CA ALA A 30 44.39 51.07 -8.70
C ALA A 30 45.41 50.15 -7.97
N SER A 31 45.06 49.66 -6.78
CA SER A 31 45.86 48.68 -6.04
C SER A 31 45.96 47.36 -6.81
N VAL A 32 44.82 46.82 -7.27
CA VAL A 32 44.76 45.60 -8.08
C VAL A 32 45.54 45.74 -9.39
N GLU A 33 45.43 46.86 -10.09
CA GLU A 33 46.17 47.11 -11.32
C GLU A 33 47.69 47.18 -11.08
N SER A 34 48.12 47.80 -9.98
CA SER A 34 49.55 47.84 -9.61
C SER A 34 50.09 46.44 -9.27
N TRP A 35 49.29 45.62 -8.57
CA TRP A 35 49.63 44.24 -8.24
C TRP A 35 49.67 43.35 -9.49
N LEU A 36 48.67 43.45 -10.38
CA LEU A 36 48.67 42.73 -11.65
C LEU A 36 49.83 43.15 -12.55
N ALA A 37 50.20 44.44 -12.57
CA ALA A 37 51.36 44.91 -13.31
C ALA A 37 52.68 44.36 -12.73
N LYS A 38 52.78 44.19 -11.41
CA LYS A 38 53.92 43.52 -10.76
C LYS A 38 54.03 42.05 -11.16
N GLN A 39 52.89 41.33 -11.24
CA GLN A 39 52.87 39.89 -11.54
C GLN A 39 53.00 39.57 -13.04
N TYR A 40 52.34 40.33 -13.91
CA TYR A 40 52.23 40.03 -15.35
C TYR A 40 52.99 41.02 -16.25
N GLY A 41 53.61 42.07 -15.68
CA GLY A 41 54.32 43.09 -16.43
C GLY A 41 53.39 43.86 -17.38
N LYS A 42 53.73 43.89 -18.68
CA LYS A 42 53.01 44.68 -19.70
C LYS A 42 51.81 43.97 -20.34
N LYS A 43 51.56 42.69 -20.03
CA LYS A 43 50.52 41.87 -20.67
C LYS A 43 49.51 41.38 -19.64
N ILE A 44 48.69 42.29 -19.13
CA ILE A 44 47.58 41.93 -18.24
C ILE A 44 46.45 41.34 -19.10
N PRO A 45 45.98 40.11 -18.82
CA PRO A 45 44.83 39.53 -19.51
C PRO A 45 43.58 40.41 -19.34
N ALA A 46 42.73 40.48 -20.37
CA ALA A 46 41.46 41.18 -20.24
C ALA A 46 40.55 40.42 -19.26
N PHE A 47 39.96 41.13 -18.31
CA PHE A 47 39.01 40.58 -17.34
C PHE A 47 37.83 41.56 -17.16
N GLU A 48 36.71 41.02 -16.69
CA GLU A 48 35.51 41.80 -16.42
C GLU A 48 35.70 42.63 -15.14
N ARG A 49 35.40 43.93 -15.19
CA ARG A 49 35.44 44.81 -14.01
C ARG A 49 34.07 44.84 -13.34
N ASN A 50 33.86 43.97 -12.38
CA ASN A 50 32.67 43.92 -11.52
C ASN A 50 33.08 43.90 -10.04
N GLU A 51 32.13 44.13 -9.11
CA GLU A 51 32.47 44.19 -7.67
C GLU A 51 32.99 42.85 -7.13
N GLU A 52 32.45 41.75 -7.65
CA GLU A 52 32.85 40.39 -7.26
C GLU A 52 34.29 40.08 -7.69
N THR A 53 34.70 40.51 -8.88
CA THR A 53 36.08 40.38 -9.39
C THR A 53 37.03 41.29 -8.65
N LEU A 54 36.63 42.51 -8.26
CA LEU A 54 37.44 43.38 -7.41
C LEU A 54 37.73 42.69 -6.08
N GLN A 55 36.69 42.18 -5.41
CA GLN A 55 36.84 41.50 -4.14
C GLN A 55 37.70 40.23 -4.28
N ALA A 56 37.46 39.42 -5.31
CA ALA A 56 38.26 38.22 -5.58
C ALA A 56 39.74 38.57 -5.84
N LEU A 57 40.03 39.59 -6.66
CA LEU A 57 41.39 40.00 -6.97
C LEU A 57 42.11 40.61 -5.77
N LEU A 58 41.42 41.38 -4.91
CA LEU A 58 41.99 41.87 -3.66
C LEU A 58 42.34 40.72 -2.72
N THR A 59 41.43 39.77 -2.51
CA THR A 59 41.70 38.60 -1.66
C THR A 59 42.83 37.74 -2.20
N LEU A 60 42.92 37.59 -3.53
CA LEU A 60 44.01 36.87 -4.16
C LEU A 60 45.34 37.62 -4.01
N ALA A 61 45.32 38.95 -4.13
CA ALA A 61 46.50 39.78 -3.94
C ALA A 61 47.04 39.65 -2.51
N THR A 62 46.18 39.75 -1.50
CA THR A 62 46.59 39.61 -0.09
C THR A 62 47.14 38.21 0.19
N VAL A 63 46.46 37.15 -0.26
CA VAL A 63 46.92 35.77 -0.05
C VAL A 63 48.24 35.51 -0.77
N ASN A 64 48.45 36.09 -1.95
CA ASN A 64 49.69 35.96 -2.69
C ASN A 64 50.85 36.71 -1.99
N GLU A 65 50.62 37.93 -1.52
CA GLU A 65 51.60 38.68 -0.74
C GLU A 65 51.97 37.94 0.56
N ASP A 66 50.98 37.39 1.29
CA ASP A 66 51.22 36.58 2.48
C ASP A 66 52.05 35.32 2.15
N ALA A 67 51.77 34.66 1.01
CA ALA A 67 52.51 33.48 0.56
C ALA A 67 53.95 33.82 0.15
N ASP A 68 54.16 34.95 -0.52
CA ASP A 68 55.49 35.44 -0.89
C ASP A 68 56.32 35.81 0.35
N ASP A 69 55.71 36.43 1.36
CA ASP A 69 56.35 36.72 2.65
C ASP A 69 56.73 35.43 3.40
N GLN A 70 55.84 34.42 3.40
CA GLN A 70 56.14 33.10 3.96
C GLN A 70 57.31 32.42 3.25
N ARG A 71 57.34 32.45 1.91
CA ARG A 71 58.47 31.93 1.13
C ARG A 71 59.77 32.64 1.46
N GLY A 72 59.75 33.97 1.57
CA GLY A 72 60.93 34.76 1.95
C GLY A 72 61.45 34.44 3.36
N LEU A 73 60.54 34.12 4.30
CA LEU A 73 60.92 33.64 5.63
C LEU A 73 61.58 32.26 5.59
N ILE A 74 61.01 31.31 4.84
CA ILE A 74 61.57 29.97 4.66
C ILE A 74 62.96 30.07 4.05
N GLU A 75 63.13 30.81 2.96
CA GLU A 75 64.43 30.97 2.28
C GLU A 75 65.48 31.58 3.22
N ARG A 76 65.10 32.54 4.07
CA ARG A 76 66.00 33.14 5.06
C ARG A 76 66.41 32.12 6.13
N VAL A 77 65.48 31.32 6.62
CA VAL A 77 65.75 30.26 7.60
C VAL A 77 66.65 29.20 6.99
N GLU A 78 66.37 28.74 5.77
CA GLU A 78 67.19 27.78 5.04
C GLU A 78 68.61 28.31 4.81
N LYS A 79 68.74 29.55 4.33
CA LYS A 79 70.05 30.19 4.12
C LYS A 79 70.83 30.32 5.43
N SER A 80 70.15 30.67 6.52
CA SER A 80 70.76 30.73 7.86
C SER A 80 71.20 29.34 8.33
N ALA A 81 70.36 28.31 8.16
CA ALA A 81 70.66 26.94 8.55
C ALA A 81 71.84 26.36 7.74
N LEU A 82 71.86 26.57 6.42
CA LEU A 82 72.97 26.19 5.54
C LEU A 82 74.26 26.90 5.96
N SER A 83 74.20 28.21 6.23
CA SER A 83 75.38 28.95 6.68
C SER A 83 75.93 28.45 8.01
N ALA A 84 75.06 28.10 8.96
CA ALA A 84 75.45 27.53 10.26
C ALA A 84 76.07 26.14 10.10
N SER A 85 75.54 25.31 9.21
CA SER A 85 76.08 23.98 8.90
C SER A 85 77.45 24.08 8.21
N THR A 86 77.63 24.98 7.24
CA THR A 86 78.93 25.20 6.58
C THR A 86 79.98 25.86 7.48
N ALA A 87 79.56 26.60 8.52
CA ALA A 87 80.46 27.21 9.50
C ALA A 87 80.92 26.24 10.60
N GLN A 88 80.23 25.11 10.80
CA GLN A 88 80.74 24.01 11.63
C GLN A 88 81.92 23.34 10.90
N ARG A 89 83.12 23.47 11.49
CA ARG A 89 84.41 23.00 10.95
C ARG A 89 84.46 21.50 10.58
N PRO A 90 85.40 21.10 9.71
CA PRO A 90 85.59 19.72 9.23
C PRO A 90 86.20 18.75 10.25
N GLU A 91 86.44 19.13 11.51
CA GLU A 91 87.03 18.22 12.52
C GLU A 91 86.17 16.96 12.79
N GLY A 92 84.88 16.98 12.41
CA GLY A 92 84.01 15.81 12.44
C GLY A 92 84.03 14.94 11.18
N GLU A 93 84.41 15.47 10.01
CA GLU A 93 84.35 14.71 8.74
C GLU A 93 85.31 13.51 8.74
N ASP A 94 86.52 13.68 9.25
CA ASP A 94 87.49 12.58 9.35
C ASP A 94 87.04 11.52 10.36
N ALA A 95 86.37 11.92 11.45
CA ALA A 95 85.76 11.00 12.40
C ALA A 95 84.58 10.24 11.78
N TYR A 96 83.72 10.91 10.99
CA TYR A 96 82.62 10.28 10.27
C TYR A 96 83.12 9.30 9.20
N ARG A 97 84.16 9.68 8.44
CA ARG A 97 84.79 8.80 7.44
C ARG A 97 85.39 7.56 8.07
N ASN A 98 86.17 7.71 9.15
CA ASN A 98 86.74 6.57 9.86
C ASN A 98 85.66 5.64 10.45
N LEU A 99 84.52 6.20 10.88
CA LEU A 99 83.39 5.43 11.38
C LEU A 99 82.66 4.69 10.25
N LEU A 100 82.42 5.37 9.12
CA LEU A 100 81.88 4.76 7.90
C LEU A 100 82.77 3.62 7.37
N ASP A 101 84.09 3.80 7.38
CA ASP A 101 85.04 2.78 6.93
C ASP A 101 85.14 1.58 7.90
N SER A 102 84.69 1.75 9.15
CA SER A 102 84.63 0.68 10.15
C SER A 102 83.39 -0.22 10.03
N PHE A 103 82.41 0.19 9.23
CA PHE A 103 81.15 -0.52 9.05
C PHE A 103 81.27 -1.70 8.09
N SER A 104 80.47 -2.73 8.34
CA SER A 104 80.33 -3.85 7.42
C SER A 104 79.43 -3.47 6.25
N LYS A 105 79.46 -4.26 5.17
CA LYS A 105 78.54 -4.08 4.03
C LYS A 105 77.06 -4.11 4.45
N HIS A 106 76.73 -4.93 5.45
CA HIS A 106 75.37 -5.03 5.99
C HIS A 106 74.93 -3.75 6.69
N ASP A 107 75.84 -3.09 7.41
CA ASP A 107 75.55 -1.84 8.12
C ASP A 107 75.31 -0.69 7.13
N HIS A 108 76.04 -0.67 6.01
CA HIS A 108 75.77 0.27 4.92
C HIS A 108 74.40 0.04 4.27
N GLU A 109 74.02 -1.22 4.01
CA GLU A 109 72.69 -1.55 3.48
C GLU A 109 71.58 -1.12 4.47
N ALA A 110 71.78 -1.31 5.77
CA ALA A 110 70.84 -0.88 6.80
C ALA A 110 70.73 0.65 6.89
N LEU A 111 71.85 1.37 6.81
CA LEU A 111 71.86 2.84 6.80
C LEU A 111 71.21 3.41 5.54
N ASP A 112 71.44 2.79 4.38
CA ASP A 112 70.83 3.21 3.12
C ASP A 112 69.32 2.94 3.14
N ALA A 113 68.89 1.80 3.68
CA ALA A 113 67.47 1.52 3.91
C ALA A 113 66.83 2.52 4.88
N LEU A 114 67.53 2.92 5.94
CA LEU A 114 67.05 3.90 6.90
C LEU A 114 66.99 5.31 6.29
N ALA A 115 67.99 5.70 5.49
CA ALA A 115 67.99 6.95 4.75
C ALA A 115 66.86 6.98 3.71
N GLY A 116 66.63 5.87 3.01
CA GLY A 116 65.49 5.69 2.12
C GLY A 116 64.16 5.82 2.85
N ALA A 117 64.00 5.19 4.01
CA ALA A 117 62.81 5.31 4.85
C ALA A 117 62.62 6.74 5.38
N ALA A 118 63.70 7.43 5.76
CA ALA A 118 63.69 8.82 6.19
C ALA A 118 63.16 9.75 5.10
N VAL A 119 63.61 9.56 3.85
CA VAL A 119 63.14 10.34 2.70
C VAL A 119 61.69 10.00 2.35
N LEU A 120 61.33 8.72 2.31
CA LEU A 120 59.96 8.29 1.96
C LEU A 120 58.92 8.75 2.99
N LEU A 121 59.31 8.82 4.27
CA LEU A 121 58.43 9.23 5.38
C LEU A 121 58.60 10.72 5.73
N ASP A 122 59.40 11.47 4.97
CA ASP A 122 59.74 12.88 5.20
C ASP A 122 60.11 13.18 6.66
N SER A 123 60.97 12.33 7.23
CA SER A 123 61.37 12.38 8.62
C SER A 123 62.88 12.32 8.77
N SER A 124 63.43 13.29 9.49
CA SER A 124 64.87 13.37 9.79
C SER A 124 65.30 12.61 11.05
N ASN A 125 64.36 11.98 11.77
CA ASN A 125 64.64 11.30 13.04
C ASN A 125 64.13 9.85 13.02
N CYS A 126 64.98 8.91 13.44
CA CYS A 126 64.65 7.49 13.60
C CYS A 126 63.41 7.23 14.45
N THR A 127 63.19 7.97 15.54
CA THR A 127 62.00 7.76 16.37
C THR A 127 60.71 8.07 15.62
N ARG A 128 60.70 9.19 14.89
CA ARG A 128 59.57 9.60 14.04
C ARG A 128 59.35 8.64 12.86
N ILE A 129 60.43 8.10 12.29
CA ILE A 129 60.36 7.04 11.26
C ILE A 129 59.65 5.81 11.84
N CYS A 130 60.05 5.36 13.03
CA CYS A 130 59.42 4.22 13.70
C CYS A 130 57.95 4.48 14.03
N ASP A 131 57.63 5.64 14.60
CA ASP A 131 56.25 6.01 14.93
C ASP A 131 55.38 6.02 13.67
N ARG A 132 55.87 6.65 12.58
CA ARG A 132 55.13 6.71 11.32
C ARG A 132 54.97 5.35 10.66
N LEU A 133 55.97 4.48 10.76
CA LEU A 133 55.90 3.11 10.25
C LEU A 133 54.89 2.27 11.05
N CYS A 134 54.83 2.44 12.38
CA CYS A 134 53.81 1.83 13.23
C CYS A 134 52.40 2.34 12.86
N GLU A 135 52.23 3.65 12.69
CA GLU A 135 50.97 4.25 12.23
C GLU A 135 50.53 3.67 10.88
N LEU A 136 51.40 3.68 9.87
CA LEU A 136 51.09 3.12 8.55
C LEU A 136 50.78 1.62 8.61
N SER A 137 51.46 0.89 9.49
CA SER A 137 51.19 -0.55 9.68
C SER A 137 49.81 -0.79 10.30
N ALA A 138 49.39 0.06 11.25
CA ALA A 138 48.08 0.01 11.87
C ALA A 138 46.98 0.41 10.88
N GLU A 139 47.17 1.52 10.14
CA GLU A 139 46.26 1.98 9.10
C GLU A 139 46.07 0.90 8.02
N ARG A 140 47.16 0.27 7.57
CA ARG A 140 47.09 -0.83 6.61
C ARG A 140 46.30 -2.01 7.13
N PHE A 141 46.49 -2.40 8.40
CA PHE A 141 45.73 -3.50 9.00
C PHE A 141 44.25 -3.16 9.10
N GLU A 142 43.92 -1.95 9.57
CA GLU A 142 42.55 -1.48 9.69
C GLU A 142 41.83 -1.45 8.34
N LEU A 143 42.48 -0.90 7.30
CA LEU A 143 41.95 -0.89 5.94
C LEU A 143 41.75 -2.30 5.38
N SER A 144 42.67 -3.23 5.67
CA SER A 144 42.52 -4.63 5.28
C SER A 144 41.30 -5.26 5.94
N GLU A 145 41.11 -5.04 7.24
CA GLU A 145 39.95 -5.57 7.97
C GLU A 145 38.63 -4.96 7.45
N GLN A 146 38.62 -3.66 7.17
CA GLN A 146 37.47 -2.98 6.56
C GLN A 146 37.16 -3.53 5.18
N LEU A 147 38.18 -3.84 4.37
CA LEU A 147 38.01 -4.46 3.06
C LEU A 147 37.39 -5.86 3.19
N ASP A 148 37.88 -6.68 4.10
CA ASP A 148 37.34 -8.02 4.33
C ASP A 148 35.88 -7.97 4.81
N ARG A 149 35.58 -7.04 5.74
CA ARG A 149 34.22 -6.83 6.26
C ARG A 149 33.26 -6.39 5.16
N THR A 150 33.66 -5.42 4.32
CA THR A 150 32.82 -4.93 3.22
C THR A 150 32.61 -5.99 2.15
N ASN A 151 33.63 -6.80 1.85
CA ASN A 151 33.50 -7.95 0.95
C ASN A 151 32.51 -8.99 1.47
N ALA A 152 32.57 -9.32 2.77
CA ALA A 152 31.62 -10.23 3.40
C ALA A 152 30.18 -9.69 3.36
N GLN A 153 29.99 -8.39 3.64
CA GLN A 153 28.68 -7.73 3.54
C GLN A 153 28.14 -7.75 2.10
N ASN A 154 28.99 -7.47 1.11
CA ASN A 154 28.60 -7.49 -0.30
C ASN A 154 28.20 -8.91 -0.74
N ALA A 155 28.94 -9.93 -0.32
CA ALA A 155 28.58 -11.33 -0.57
C ALA A 155 27.22 -11.69 0.04
N ALA A 156 26.95 -11.26 1.28
CA ALA A 156 25.66 -11.46 1.93
C ALA A 156 24.52 -10.77 1.16
N ILE A 157 24.68 -9.50 0.78
CA ILE A 157 23.69 -8.75 0.00
C ILE A 157 23.40 -9.44 -1.33
N LYS A 158 24.42 -9.89 -2.07
CA LYS A 158 24.24 -10.63 -3.32
C LYS A 158 23.48 -11.94 -3.12
N SER A 159 23.76 -12.64 -2.03
CA SER A 159 23.04 -13.88 -1.70
C SER A 159 21.56 -13.62 -1.37
N GLU A 160 21.26 -12.55 -0.64
CA GLU A 160 19.90 -12.12 -0.32
C GLU A 160 19.16 -11.62 -1.56
N GLN A 161 19.81 -10.86 -2.43
CA GLN A 161 19.25 -10.45 -3.71
C GLN A 161 18.86 -11.69 -4.54
N SER A 162 19.76 -12.66 -4.67
CA SER A 162 19.50 -13.91 -5.39
C SER A 162 18.36 -14.72 -4.75
N ARG A 163 18.19 -14.63 -3.43
CA ARG A 163 17.08 -15.26 -2.70
C ARG A 163 15.75 -14.54 -2.99
N LEU A 164 15.73 -13.21 -2.95
CA LEU A 164 14.54 -12.39 -3.23
C LEU A 164 14.11 -12.51 -4.69
N GLU A 165 15.04 -12.56 -5.63
CA GLU A 165 14.74 -12.77 -7.04
C GLU A 165 14.07 -14.13 -7.28
N ARG A 166 14.55 -15.19 -6.62
CA ARG A 166 13.91 -16.51 -6.66
C ARG A 166 12.50 -16.48 -6.07
N LEU A 167 12.32 -15.86 -4.90
CA LEU A 167 11.00 -15.72 -4.28
C LEU A 167 10.03 -14.91 -5.15
N LEU A 168 10.52 -13.85 -5.80
CA LEU A 168 9.71 -13.04 -6.70
C LEU A 168 9.32 -13.84 -7.96
N ALA A 169 10.22 -14.65 -8.50
CA ALA A 169 9.90 -15.56 -9.60
C ALA A 169 8.86 -16.60 -9.19
N GLU A 170 8.97 -17.15 -7.97
CA GLU A 170 8.00 -18.08 -7.40
C GLU A 170 6.62 -17.43 -7.22
N LEU A 171 6.55 -16.24 -6.63
CA LEU A 171 5.28 -15.50 -6.47
C LEU A 171 4.64 -15.07 -7.79
N ARG A 172 5.44 -14.92 -8.85
CA ARG A 172 4.92 -14.62 -10.19
C ARG A 172 4.46 -15.85 -10.96
N ALA A 173 4.80 -17.04 -10.49
CA ALA A 173 4.44 -18.27 -11.16
C ALA A 173 2.92 -18.45 -11.23
N ASP A 174 2.48 -19.22 -12.23
CA ASP A 174 1.07 -19.34 -12.62
C ASP A 174 0.15 -19.86 -11.50
N HIS A 175 0.70 -20.56 -10.49
CA HIS A 175 -0.06 -21.07 -9.36
C HIS A 175 -0.44 -20.00 -8.31
N PHE A 176 0.25 -18.84 -8.31
CA PHE A 176 -0.11 -17.68 -7.50
C PHE A 176 -0.86 -16.61 -8.29
N GLN A 177 -1.02 -16.79 -9.61
CA GLN A 177 -1.85 -15.91 -10.43
C GLN A 177 -3.34 -16.28 -10.24
N PRO A 178 -4.24 -15.29 -10.15
CA PRO A 178 -5.66 -15.57 -10.13
C PRO A 178 -6.05 -16.25 -11.45
N PRO A 179 -6.83 -17.35 -11.41
CA PRO A 179 -7.32 -17.98 -12.63
C PRO A 179 -8.03 -16.94 -13.52
N PRO A 180 -7.81 -16.95 -14.84
CA PRO A 180 -8.28 -15.88 -15.73
C PRO A 180 -9.80 -15.76 -15.78
N ASN A 181 -10.52 -16.80 -15.36
CA ASN A 181 -11.99 -16.86 -15.38
C ASN A 181 -12.65 -16.47 -14.04
N VAL A 182 -11.91 -16.04 -13.01
CA VAL A 182 -12.52 -15.68 -11.71
C VAL A 182 -13.52 -14.53 -11.86
N LEU A 183 -13.22 -13.55 -12.69
CA LEU A 183 -14.13 -12.41 -12.94
C LEU A 183 -15.40 -12.86 -13.67
N GLU A 184 -15.26 -13.74 -14.66
CA GLU A 184 -16.38 -14.31 -15.41
C GLU A 184 -17.26 -15.16 -14.49
N GLN A 185 -16.66 -16.07 -13.73
CA GLN A 185 -17.37 -16.91 -12.75
C GLN A 185 -18.06 -16.07 -11.67
N THR A 186 -17.41 -15.01 -11.17
CA THR A 186 -18.02 -14.11 -10.17
C THR A 186 -19.23 -13.37 -10.77
N ALA A 187 -19.13 -12.94 -12.03
CA ALA A 187 -20.24 -12.31 -12.73
C ALA A 187 -21.41 -13.29 -12.96
N GLU A 188 -21.11 -14.54 -13.35
CA GLU A 188 -22.10 -15.60 -13.49
C GLU A 188 -22.78 -15.93 -12.16
N TRP A 189 -22.01 -16.12 -11.09
CA TRP A 189 -22.52 -16.41 -9.74
C TRP A 189 -23.35 -15.24 -9.20
N SER A 190 -22.98 -14.00 -9.50
CA SER A 190 -23.78 -12.82 -9.16
C SER A 190 -25.13 -12.82 -9.89
N ARG A 191 -25.14 -13.14 -11.19
CA ARG A 191 -26.37 -13.25 -11.98
C ARG A 191 -27.27 -14.39 -11.48
N SER A 192 -26.70 -15.57 -11.25
CA SER A 192 -27.45 -16.73 -10.74
C SER A 192 -28.00 -16.46 -9.34
N THR A 193 -27.24 -15.81 -8.46
CA THR A 193 -27.70 -15.39 -7.13
C THR A 193 -28.88 -14.41 -7.22
N LYS A 194 -28.81 -13.42 -8.13
CA LYS A 194 -29.94 -12.50 -8.36
C LYS A 194 -31.18 -13.23 -8.85
N GLN A 195 -31.01 -14.16 -9.79
CA GLN A 195 -32.10 -14.98 -10.30
C GLN A 195 -32.73 -15.86 -9.22
N LEU A 196 -31.90 -16.51 -8.38
CA LEU A 196 -32.37 -17.32 -7.27
C LEU A 196 -33.10 -16.48 -6.21
N LYS A 197 -32.61 -15.28 -5.90
CA LYS A 197 -33.31 -14.33 -5.00
C LYS A 197 -34.68 -13.93 -5.55
N ALA A 198 -34.77 -13.65 -6.86
CA ALA A 198 -36.05 -13.35 -7.51
C ALA A 198 -37.01 -14.55 -7.45
N LYS A 199 -36.49 -15.76 -7.66
CA LYS A 199 -37.28 -16.99 -7.54
C LYS A 199 -37.76 -17.26 -6.11
N LEU A 200 -36.92 -16.98 -5.11
CA LEU A 200 -37.29 -17.13 -3.71
C LEU A 200 -38.43 -16.16 -3.34
N ALA A 201 -38.34 -14.91 -3.77
CA ALA A 201 -39.43 -13.94 -3.60
C ALA A 201 -40.72 -14.38 -4.31
N GLU A 202 -40.62 -14.93 -5.52
CA GLU A 202 -41.78 -15.49 -6.25
C GLU A 202 -42.41 -16.68 -5.49
N TYR A 203 -41.59 -17.57 -4.93
CA TYR A 203 -42.09 -18.69 -4.13
C TYR A 203 -42.69 -18.24 -2.81
N ASP A 204 -42.13 -17.24 -2.14
CA ASP A 204 -42.70 -16.64 -0.94
C ASP A 204 -44.05 -15.99 -1.23
N GLU A 205 -44.19 -15.30 -2.36
CA GLU A 205 -45.47 -14.73 -2.81
C GLU A 205 -46.50 -15.83 -3.10
N ARG A 206 -46.10 -16.90 -3.80
CA ARG A 206 -46.98 -18.06 -4.07
C ARG A 206 -47.40 -18.76 -2.78
N LEU A 207 -46.49 -18.96 -1.83
CA LEU A 207 -46.79 -19.53 -0.52
C LEU A 207 -47.71 -18.61 0.29
N GLY A 208 -47.49 -17.29 0.21
CA GLY A 208 -48.38 -16.29 0.78
C GLY A 208 -49.78 -16.36 0.20
N ALA A 209 -49.91 -16.44 -1.13
CA ALA A 209 -51.18 -16.58 -1.82
C ALA A 209 -51.90 -17.89 -1.46
N ILE A 210 -51.18 -19.02 -1.38
CA ILE A 210 -51.76 -20.29 -0.93
C ILE A 210 -52.22 -20.21 0.52
N ARG A 211 -51.45 -19.57 1.41
CA ARG A 211 -51.84 -19.36 2.81
C ARG A 211 -53.07 -18.46 2.93
N SER A 212 -53.19 -17.39 2.13
CA SER A 212 -54.37 -16.52 2.13
C SER A 212 -55.61 -17.21 1.56
N VAL A 213 -55.44 -18.11 0.59
CA VAL A 213 -56.54 -18.94 0.08
C VAL A 213 -56.95 -20.01 1.11
N ALA A 214 -55.98 -20.59 1.82
CA ALA A 214 -56.22 -21.60 2.86
C ALA A 214 -57.00 -21.04 4.08
N SER A 215 -56.95 -19.74 4.36
CA SER A 215 -57.82 -19.13 5.39
C SER A 215 -59.27 -18.96 4.94
N SER A 216 -59.58 -19.21 3.65
CA SER A 216 -60.93 -19.13 3.07
C SER A 216 -61.46 -20.47 2.54
N SER A 217 -60.64 -21.52 2.53
CA SER A 217 -61.09 -22.86 2.17
C SER A 217 -61.90 -23.47 3.31
N PRO A 218 -63.09 -24.06 3.04
CA PRO A 218 -63.90 -24.68 4.08
C PRO A 218 -63.08 -25.76 4.80
N THR A 219 -63.10 -25.72 6.12
CA THR A 219 -62.36 -26.65 6.97
C THR A 219 -62.91 -28.06 6.74
N PHE A 220 -62.12 -29.10 6.96
CA PHE A 220 -62.60 -30.49 6.92
C PHE A 220 -63.84 -30.71 7.80
N GLU A 221 -63.92 -29.99 8.92
CA GLU A 221 -65.10 -29.97 9.79
C GLU A 221 -66.34 -29.38 9.12
N ASP A 222 -66.20 -28.34 8.30
CA ASP A 222 -67.30 -27.72 7.56
C ASP A 222 -67.85 -28.68 6.49
N VAL A 223 -66.94 -29.38 5.79
CA VAL A 223 -67.31 -30.43 4.83
C VAL A 223 -68.01 -31.61 5.54
N SER A 224 -67.53 -32.00 6.72
CA SER A 224 -68.14 -33.06 7.53
C SER A 224 -69.53 -32.68 8.06
N ARG A 225 -69.74 -31.42 8.47
CA ARG A 225 -71.05 -30.89 8.84
C ARG A 225 -72.02 -30.93 7.66
N LEU A 226 -71.59 -30.40 6.52
CA LEU A 226 -72.42 -30.41 5.30
C LEU A 226 -72.77 -31.84 4.86
N ALA A 227 -71.84 -32.79 4.98
CA ALA A 227 -72.09 -34.20 4.70
C ALA A 227 -73.14 -34.82 5.63
N LYS A 228 -73.12 -34.47 6.93
CA LYS A 228 -74.16 -34.90 7.88
C LYS A 228 -75.52 -34.30 7.54
N ASP A 229 -75.57 -33.03 7.17
CA ASP A 229 -76.81 -32.35 6.79
C ASP A 229 -77.41 -32.96 5.52
N VAL A 230 -76.57 -33.28 4.53
CA VAL A 230 -77.00 -33.98 3.31
C VAL A 230 -77.54 -35.37 3.64
N ASN A 231 -76.90 -36.13 4.53
CA ASN A 231 -77.40 -37.43 4.97
C ASN A 231 -78.75 -37.31 5.68
N ALA A 232 -78.91 -36.33 6.58
CA ALA A 232 -80.18 -36.09 7.25
C ALA A 232 -81.30 -35.72 6.26
N LEU A 233 -81.00 -34.91 5.24
CA LEU A 233 -81.94 -34.59 4.17
C LEU A 233 -82.30 -35.83 3.33
N GLN A 234 -81.33 -36.70 3.03
CA GLN A 234 -81.58 -37.95 2.31
C GLN A 234 -82.44 -38.92 3.12
N GLU A 235 -82.21 -39.05 4.42
CA GLU A 235 -83.06 -39.86 5.30
C GLU A 235 -84.49 -39.32 5.35
N ARG A 236 -84.64 -37.99 5.44
CA ARG A 236 -85.95 -37.34 5.41
C ARG A 236 -86.66 -37.56 4.07
N MET A 237 -85.94 -37.46 2.96
CA MET A 237 -86.46 -37.76 1.63
C MET A 237 -86.91 -39.23 1.51
N LYS A 238 -86.14 -40.17 2.06
CA LYS A 238 -86.52 -41.58 2.09
C LYS A 238 -87.79 -41.81 2.90
N MET A 239 -87.91 -41.22 4.09
CA MET A 239 -89.14 -41.34 4.90
C MET A 239 -90.36 -40.79 4.16
N VAL A 240 -90.25 -39.57 3.62
CA VAL A 240 -91.33 -38.96 2.84
C VAL A 240 -91.67 -39.81 1.61
N SER A 241 -90.68 -40.39 0.95
CA SER A 241 -90.90 -41.29 -0.18
C SER A 241 -91.61 -42.58 0.24
N THR A 242 -91.30 -43.15 1.41
CA THR A 242 -92.01 -44.33 1.92
C THR A 242 -93.45 -44.00 2.29
N GLU A 243 -93.70 -42.84 2.90
CA GLU A 243 -95.06 -42.36 3.17
C GLU A 243 -95.84 -42.18 1.86
N LEU A 244 -95.23 -41.55 0.84
CA LEU A 244 -95.83 -41.40 -0.48
C LEU A 244 -96.12 -42.73 -1.18
N SER A 245 -95.22 -43.72 -1.06
CA SER A 245 -95.41 -45.04 -1.69
C SER A 245 -96.64 -45.79 -1.17
N ALA A 246 -97.07 -45.54 0.07
CA ALA A 246 -98.33 -46.08 0.59
C ALA A 246 -99.56 -45.50 -0.12
N PHE A 247 -99.43 -44.33 -0.74
CA PHE A 247 -100.48 -43.67 -1.51
C PHE A 247 -100.43 -43.94 -3.02
N ASP A 248 -99.37 -44.59 -3.54
CA ASP A 248 -99.24 -44.91 -4.97
C ASP A 248 -100.34 -45.86 -5.48
N ALA A 249 -100.95 -46.65 -4.60
CA ALA A 249 -102.06 -47.55 -4.97
C ALA A 249 -103.40 -46.82 -5.14
N LEU A 250 -103.50 -45.54 -4.72
CA LEU A 250 -104.71 -44.74 -4.90
C LEU A 250 -104.72 -44.10 -6.29
N PRO A 251 -105.80 -44.26 -7.07
CA PRO A 251 -105.97 -43.52 -8.31
C PRO A 251 -105.91 -42.01 -8.07
N SER A 252 -105.28 -41.27 -8.98
CA SER A 252 -105.11 -39.82 -8.88
C SER A 252 -106.44 -39.02 -8.85
N ASP A 253 -107.58 -39.66 -9.17
CA ASP A 253 -108.92 -39.08 -9.05
C ASP A 253 -109.53 -39.36 -7.66
N PRO A 254 -109.83 -38.34 -6.84
CA PRO A 254 -110.36 -38.50 -5.49
C PRO A 254 -111.69 -39.25 -5.42
N LYS A 255 -112.53 -39.22 -6.49
CA LYS A 255 -113.78 -39.99 -6.51
C LYS A 255 -113.53 -41.48 -6.73
N ALA A 256 -112.60 -41.83 -7.62
CA ALA A 256 -112.21 -43.21 -7.90
C ALA A 256 -111.45 -43.85 -6.73
N ALA A 257 -110.62 -43.06 -6.02
CA ALA A 257 -109.94 -43.49 -4.81
C ALA A 257 -110.91 -43.82 -3.67
N ARG A 258 -111.95 -42.99 -3.46
CA ARG A 258 -113.01 -43.28 -2.48
C ARG A 258 -113.82 -44.52 -2.84
N ALA A 259 -114.10 -44.74 -4.13
CA ALA A 259 -114.80 -45.95 -4.58
C ALA A 259 -113.99 -47.23 -4.31
N LYS A 260 -112.67 -47.23 -4.56
CA LYS A 260 -111.80 -48.37 -4.21
C LYS A 260 -111.71 -48.59 -2.70
N LEU A 261 -111.67 -47.52 -1.90
CA LEU A 261 -111.60 -47.61 -0.44
C LEU A 261 -112.92 -48.15 0.14
N GLU A 262 -114.06 -47.73 -0.39
CA GLU A 262 -115.37 -48.29 -0.03
C GLU A 262 -115.54 -49.75 -0.50
N GLY A 263 -115.00 -50.12 -1.67
CA GLY A 263 -114.91 -51.52 -2.11
C GLY A 263 -114.13 -52.38 -1.14
N ALA A 264 -112.89 -51.98 -0.79
CA ALA A 264 -112.07 -52.69 0.17
C ALA A 264 -112.70 -52.76 1.58
N ARG A 265 -113.44 -51.72 2.00
CA ARG A 265 -114.22 -51.74 3.26
C ARG A 265 -115.38 -52.72 3.20
N LYS A 266 -116.02 -52.87 2.04
CA LYS A 266 -117.09 -53.83 1.83
C LYS A 266 -116.54 -55.25 1.89
N ASP A 267 -115.45 -55.52 1.18
CA ASP A 267 -114.76 -56.83 1.23
C ASP A 267 -114.32 -57.19 2.66
N LEU A 268 -113.84 -56.22 3.44
CA LEU A 268 -113.49 -56.43 4.85
C LEU A 268 -114.73 -56.77 5.69
N ARG A 269 -115.87 -56.11 5.47
CA ARG A 269 -117.14 -56.46 6.14
C ARG A 269 -117.65 -57.83 5.72
N ASP A 270 -117.51 -58.20 4.45
CA ASP A 270 -117.92 -59.51 3.92
C ASP A 270 -117.03 -60.63 4.51
N LEU A 271 -115.72 -60.40 4.65
CA LEU A 271 -114.81 -61.30 5.36
C LEU A 271 -115.10 -61.37 6.87
N THR A 272 -115.50 -60.25 7.48
CA THR A 272 -115.86 -60.22 8.91
C THR A 272 -117.16 -60.97 9.16
N THR A 273 -118.15 -60.83 8.27
CA THR A 273 -119.41 -61.59 8.36
C THR A 273 -119.23 -63.06 8.03
N GLN A 274 -118.37 -63.44 7.07
CA GLN A 274 -117.97 -64.84 6.88
C GLN A 274 -117.28 -65.41 8.11
N ARG A 275 -116.38 -64.64 8.74
CA ARG A 275 -115.74 -65.03 10.00
C ARG A 275 -116.81 -65.27 11.08
N ASP A 276 -117.75 -64.36 11.24
CA ASP A 276 -118.78 -64.44 12.27
C ASP A 276 -119.77 -65.60 12.01
N GLN A 277 -120.11 -65.88 10.76
CA GLN A 277 -120.89 -67.07 10.35
C GLN A 277 -120.14 -68.38 10.58
N LEU A 278 -118.83 -68.42 10.31
CA LEU A 278 -117.99 -69.57 10.63
C LEU A 278 -117.90 -69.78 12.15
N PHE A 279 -117.84 -68.70 12.94
CA PHE A 279 -117.91 -68.78 14.39
C PHE A 279 -119.27 -69.27 14.91
N GLU A 280 -120.39 -68.80 14.33
CA GLU A 280 -121.74 -69.31 14.67
C GLU A 280 -121.92 -70.79 14.29
N SER A 281 -121.41 -71.22 13.13
CA SER A 281 -121.45 -72.63 12.71
C SER A 281 -120.61 -73.58 13.58
N LEU A 282 -119.63 -73.02 14.31
CA LEU A 282 -118.85 -73.72 15.33
C LEU A 282 -119.54 -73.75 16.69
N ALA A 283 -120.56 -72.91 16.93
CA ALA A 283 -121.27 -72.81 18.20
C ALA A 283 -122.59 -73.61 18.26
N ASP A 284 -123.18 -73.96 17.12
CA ASP A 284 -124.44 -74.76 17.03
C ASP A 284 -124.21 -76.29 16.89
N ASN A 285 -122.96 -76.77 17.02
CA ASN A 285 -122.58 -78.19 16.90
C ASN A 285 -122.02 -78.80 18.22
N ASP A 286 -122.35 -78.22 19.38
CA ASP A 286 -122.20 -78.77 20.74
C ASP A 286 -123.33 -78.25 21.67
#